data_AF-A0A379KD48-F1
#
_entry.id   AF-A0A379KD48-F1
#
_cell.length_a   1.000
_cell.length_b   1.000
_cell.length_c   1.000
_cell.angle_alpha   90.00
_cell.angle_beta   90.00
_cell.angle_gamma   90.00
#
_symmetry.space_group_name_H-M   'P 1'
#
loop_
_entity.id
_entity.type
_entity.pdbx_description
1 polymer ?
#
loop_
_entity_poly.entity_id
_entity_poly.type
_entity_poly.pdbx_seq_one_letter_code
_entity_poly.pdbx_strand_id
1 'polypeptide(L)'
;MTRVRLHREANEDIQKIKLTSQKDAAMALLIVRGLIDDPSPLEHLTTPDTIWPGLGFDYEVTQFQFFHKRGHDVWRIKAYDAPGHTFPYRLIYFYDIEAKDFYIVAVVHRSLDYENDPDTCKRIRELYKRLGLKVH
;
A
#
# COMPACT_ATOMS: atom_id res chain seq x y z
N MET A 1 17.53 9.22 3.44
CA MET A 1 16.98 8.23 4.39
C MET A 1 15.58 7.93 3.91
N THR A 2 15.31 6.69 3.53
CA THR A 2 14.02 6.23 3.00
C THR A 2 12.94 6.34 4.07
N ARG A 3 11.77 6.87 3.73
CA ARG A 3 10.65 7.00 4.68
C ARG A 3 9.34 6.47 4.09
N VAL A 4 8.48 5.96 4.96
CA VAL A 4 7.08 5.66 4.63
C VAL A 4 6.18 6.78 5.13
N ARG A 5 5.23 7.22 4.30
CA ARG A 5 4.26 8.26 4.64
C ARG A 5 2.85 7.76 4.39
N LEU A 6 1.98 7.88 5.40
CA LEU A 6 0.55 7.65 5.24
C LEU A 6 -0.10 8.90 4.63
N HIS A 7 -0.65 8.78 3.43
CA HIS A 7 -1.35 9.88 2.78
C HIS A 7 -2.79 10.03 3.31
N ARG A 8 -3.35 11.25 3.24
CA ARG A 8 -4.69 11.56 3.76
C ARG A 8 -5.78 10.62 3.22
N GLU A 9 -5.79 10.36 1.92
CA GLU A 9 -6.75 9.48 1.25
C GLU A 9 -6.69 8.04 1.78
N ALA A 10 -5.50 7.50 2.07
CA ALA A 10 -5.38 6.19 2.71
C ALA A 10 -5.94 6.21 4.14
N ASN A 11 -5.72 7.28 4.89
CA ASN A 11 -6.30 7.43 6.22
C ASN A 11 -7.84 7.55 6.15
N GLU A 12 -8.39 8.24 5.14
CA GLU A 12 -9.83 8.28 4.89
C GLU A 12 -10.39 6.88 4.57
N ASP A 13 -9.67 6.07 3.80
CA ASP A 13 -10.04 4.67 3.54
C ASP A 13 -10.08 3.86 4.86
N ILE A 14 -9.08 4.02 5.73
CA ILE A 14 -9.06 3.38 7.06
C ILE A 14 -10.24 3.84 7.93
N GLN A 15 -10.59 5.13 7.91
CA GLN A 15 -11.76 5.62 8.65
C GLN A 15 -13.06 5.01 8.12
N LYS A 16 -13.19 4.81 6.81
CA LYS A 16 -14.35 4.11 6.22
C LYS A 16 -14.40 2.65 6.65
N ILE A 17 -13.26 1.95 6.65
CA ILE A 17 -13.17 0.57 7.15
C ILE A 17 -13.63 0.51 8.61
N LYS A 18 -13.27 1.51 9.43
CA LYS A 18 -13.66 1.55 10.86
C LYS A 18 -15.17 1.57 11.06
N LEU A 19 -15.93 2.11 10.10
CA LEU A 19 -17.40 2.13 10.15
C LEU A 19 -18.01 0.73 10.03
N THR A 20 -17.34 -0.20 9.36
CA THR A 20 -17.81 -1.57 9.16
C THR A 20 -17.10 -2.58 10.05
N SER A 21 -15.82 -2.34 10.36
CA SER A 21 -14.97 -3.23 11.16
C SER A 21 -13.89 -2.42 11.89
N GLN A 22 -14.08 -2.21 13.20
CA GLN A 22 -13.07 -1.57 14.03
C GLN A 22 -11.77 -2.38 14.09
N LYS A 23 -11.89 -3.72 14.09
CA LYS A 23 -10.75 -4.63 14.09
C LYS A 23 -9.90 -4.43 12.84
N ASP A 24 -10.50 -4.45 11.65
CA ASP A 24 -9.73 -4.34 10.41
C ASP A 24 -9.10 -2.96 10.25
N ALA A 25 -9.78 -1.89 10.69
CA ALA A 25 -9.21 -0.56 10.69
C ALA A 25 -7.99 -0.46 11.63
N ALA A 26 -8.07 -1.05 12.83
CA ALA A 26 -6.95 -1.10 13.76
C ALA A 26 -5.77 -1.90 13.18
N MET A 27 -6.04 -3.03 12.53
CA MET A 27 -5.02 -3.84 11.88
C MET A 27 -4.34 -3.10 10.72
N ALA A 28 -5.10 -2.40 9.87
CA ALA A 28 -4.55 -1.56 8.81
C ALA A 28 -3.60 -0.48 9.38
N LEU A 29 -3.98 0.17 10.48
CA LEU A 29 -3.13 1.15 11.16
C LEU A 29 -1.86 0.52 11.73
N LEU A 30 -1.95 -0.65 12.34
CA LEU A 30 -0.79 -1.38 12.87
C LEU A 30 0.20 -1.74 11.76
N ILE A 31 -0.28 -2.23 10.61
CA ILE A 31 0.55 -2.53 9.45
C ILE A 31 1.27 -1.26 8.96
N VAL A 32 0.52 -0.17 8.75
CA VAL A 32 1.11 1.11 8.32
C VAL A 32 2.15 1.60 9.32
N ARG A 33 1.85 1.51 10.62
CA ARG A 33 2.75 1.95 11.68
C ARG A 33 4.01 1.09 11.72
N GLY A 34 3.90 -0.23 11.57
CA GLY A 34 5.02 -1.15 11.47
C GLY A 34 5.97 -0.78 10.33
N LEU A 35 5.43 -0.47 9.14
CA LEU A 35 6.22 -0.01 7.99
C LEU A 35 6.89 1.36 8.20
N ILE A 36 6.31 2.22 9.03
CA ILE A 36 6.88 3.54 9.37
C ILE A 36 8.01 3.39 10.40
N ASP A 37 7.81 2.53 11.40
CA ASP A 37 8.72 2.38 12.54
C ASP A 37 9.88 1.42 12.26
N ASP A 38 9.71 0.46 11.35
CA ASP A 38 10.73 -0.50 10.94
C ASP A 38 11.16 -0.28 9.48
N PRO A 39 12.40 0.18 9.24
CA PRO A 39 12.93 0.35 7.89
C PRO A 39 13.33 -0.97 7.21
N SER A 40 13.39 -2.09 7.93
CA SER A 40 13.89 -3.37 7.39
C SER A 40 13.12 -3.88 6.16
N PRO A 41 11.79 -3.74 6.03
CA PRO A 41 11.07 -4.22 4.85
C PRO A 41 11.22 -3.28 3.64
N LEU A 42 11.74 -2.05 3.82
CA LEU A 42 11.72 -1.00 2.80
C LEU A 42 12.59 -1.32 1.59
N GLU A 43 13.70 -2.03 1.80
CA GLU A 43 14.58 -2.47 0.70
C GLU A 43 13.88 -3.45 -0.24
N HIS A 44 12.81 -4.08 0.23
CA HIS A 44 12.06 -5.11 -0.49
C HIS A 44 10.71 -4.62 -1.02
N LEU A 45 10.31 -3.38 -0.72
CA LEU A 45 9.07 -2.77 -1.22
C LEU A 45 9.10 -2.46 -2.73
N THR A 46 10.12 -2.88 -3.46
CA THR A 46 10.13 -2.89 -4.93
C THR A 46 10.56 -4.23 -5.51
N THR A 47 10.61 -5.28 -4.68
CA THR A 47 11.00 -6.64 -5.07
C THR A 47 9.77 -7.55 -5.00
N PRO A 48 9.14 -7.86 -6.15
CA PRO A 48 7.92 -8.65 -6.14
C PRO A 48 8.18 -10.12 -5.76
N ASP A 49 7.09 -10.83 -5.47
CA ASP A 49 7.04 -12.29 -5.41
C ASP A 49 7.89 -12.96 -4.31
N THR A 50 8.22 -12.19 -3.26
CA THR A 50 8.86 -12.71 -2.04
C THR A 50 8.09 -12.26 -0.81
N ILE A 51 7.96 -13.16 0.17
CA ILE A 51 7.37 -12.87 1.48
C ILE A 51 8.49 -12.49 2.44
N TRP A 52 8.35 -11.33 3.07
CA TRP A 52 9.34 -10.76 3.99
C TRP A 52 8.77 -10.67 5.39
N PRO A 53 9.52 -11.09 6.42
CA PRO A 53 9.09 -10.93 7.79
C PRO A 53 9.07 -9.45 8.16
N GLY A 54 8.11 -9.08 8.99
CA GLY A 54 7.97 -7.74 9.54
C GLY A 54 7.52 -7.77 10.99
N LEU A 55 7.31 -6.58 11.56
CA LEU A 55 6.88 -6.46 12.95
C LEU A 55 5.42 -6.91 13.13
N GLY A 56 5.23 -8.18 13.47
CA GLY A 56 3.92 -8.79 13.72
C GLY A 56 3.14 -9.22 12.48
N PHE A 57 3.68 -8.94 11.28
CA PHE A 57 3.10 -9.33 10.00
C PHE A 57 4.18 -9.72 9.01
N ASP A 58 3.89 -10.69 8.16
CA ASP A 58 4.67 -10.93 6.95
C ASP A 58 4.09 -10.11 5.80
N TYR A 59 4.96 -9.66 4.88
CA TYR A 59 4.60 -8.80 3.77
C TYR A 59 4.97 -9.44 2.44
N GLU A 60 4.03 -9.45 1.51
CA GLU A 60 4.29 -9.73 0.10
C GLU A 60 3.99 -8.49 -0.73
N VAL A 61 4.91 -8.16 -1.62
CA VAL A 61 4.82 -7.00 -2.48
C VAL A 61 4.51 -7.45 -3.90
N THR A 62 3.57 -6.77 -4.55
CA THR A 62 3.26 -7.01 -5.96
C THR A 62 3.00 -5.68 -6.67
N GLN A 63 3.30 -5.65 -7.96
CA GLN A 63 2.97 -4.51 -8.80
C GLN A 63 1.45 -4.35 -8.93
N PHE A 64 0.97 -3.11 -8.97
CA PHE A 64 -0.37 -2.78 -9.46
C PHE A 64 -0.33 -2.79 -10.98
N GLN A 65 -0.76 -3.90 -11.59
CA GLN A 65 -0.50 -4.20 -12.99
C GLN A 65 -1.09 -3.16 -13.95
N PHE A 66 -2.28 -2.66 -13.64
CA PHE A 66 -2.90 -1.59 -14.45
C PHE A 66 -2.01 -0.35 -14.58
N PHE A 67 -1.32 0.06 -13.51
CA PHE A 67 -0.48 1.26 -13.48
C PHE A 67 0.95 0.99 -13.97
N HIS A 68 1.54 -0.14 -13.59
CA HIS A 68 2.89 -0.52 -14.03
C HIS A 68 3.00 -0.66 -15.55
N LYS A 69 1.98 -1.22 -16.22
CA LYS A 69 1.94 -1.30 -17.69
C LYS A 69 1.93 0.05 -18.39
N ARG A 70 1.74 1.15 -17.64
CA ARG A 70 1.69 2.54 -18.11
C ARG A 70 2.85 3.37 -17.54
N GLY A 71 3.86 2.72 -16.97
CA GLY A 71 5.06 3.38 -16.46
C GLY A 71 4.95 4.00 -15.07
N HIS A 72 3.83 3.81 -14.37
CA HIS A 72 3.69 4.34 -13.01
C HIS A 72 4.22 3.34 -11.97
N ASP A 73 5.05 3.80 -11.04
CA ASP A 73 5.55 2.99 -9.91
C ASP A 73 4.51 2.89 -8.79
N VAL A 74 3.47 2.09 -9.07
CA VAL A 74 2.36 1.85 -8.15
C VAL A 74 2.39 0.40 -7.71
N TRP A 75 2.57 0.22 -6.42
CA TRP A 75 2.79 -1.07 -5.81
C TRP A 75 1.68 -1.40 -4.82
N ARG A 76 1.67 -2.65 -4.39
CA ARG A 76 0.70 -3.18 -3.44
C ARG A 76 1.36 -4.09 -2.42
N ILE A 77 1.06 -3.85 -1.15
CA ILE A 77 1.40 -4.71 -0.02
C ILE A 77 0.21 -5.61 0.29
N LYS A 78 0.49 -6.91 0.44
CA LYS A 78 -0.38 -7.90 1.06
C LYS A 78 0.26 -8.25 2.41
N ALA A 79 -0.53 -8.19 3.48
CA ALA A 79 -0.06 -8.52 4.82
C ALA A 79 -0.67 -9.83 5.30
N TYR A 80 0.11 -10.58 6.06
CA TYR A 80 -0.28 -11.86 6.65
C TYR A 80 0.00 -11.80 8.16
N ASP A 81 -0.97 -12.18 9.00
CA ASP A 81 -0.72 -12.33 10.44
C ASP A 81 0.02 -13.64 10.74
N ALA A 82 0.44 -13.87 11.99
CA ALA A 82 0.80 -15.20 12.46
C ALA A 82 -0.50 -15.90 12.90
N PRO A 83 -1.05 -16.93 12.21
CA PRO A 83 -0.44 -18.12 11.58
C PRO A 83 -0.51 -18.17 10.04
N GLY A 84 -0.41 -17.04 9.36
CA GLY A 84 -0.42 -16.91 7.90
C GLY A 84 -1.77 -16.46 7.33
N HIS A 85 -2.71 -15.97 8.15
CA HIS A 85 -3.98 -15.51 7.61
C HIS A 85 -3.79 -14.21 6.83
N THR A 86 -4.36 -14.18 5.64
CA THR A 86 -4.31 -12.99 4.81
C THR A 86 -5.20 -11.89 5.39
N PHE A 87 -4.61 -10.72 5.64
CA PHE A 87 -5.37 -9.53 5.96
C PHE A 87 -6.31 -9.18 4.78
N PRO A 88 -7.62 -8.94 4.99
CA PRO A 88 -8.57 -8.76 3.90
C PRO A 88 -8.36 -7.48 3.07
N TYR A 89 -7.51 -6.56 3.54
CA TYR A 89 -7.18 -5.34 2.81
C TYR A 89 -5.76 -5.36 2.28
N ARG A 90 -5.57 -4.64 1.18
CA ARG A 90 -4.30 -4.42 0.51
C ARG A 90 -3.96 -2.95 0.58
N LEU A 91 -2.71 -2.64 0.89
CA LEU A 91 -2.22 -1.26 0.93
C LEU A 91 -1.63 -0.94 -0.44
N ILE A 92 -2.11 0.12 -1.08
CA ILE A 92 -1.55 0.62 -2.34
C ILE A 92 -0.58 1.74 -2.00
N TYR A 93 0.58 1.74 -2.64
CA TYR A 93 1.59 2.76 -2.40
C TYR A 93 2.34 3.16 -3.66
N PHE A 94 2.95 4.34 -3.60
CA PHE A 94 3.87 4.82 -4.61
C PHE A 94 5.30 4.75 -4.10
N TYR A 95 6.23 4.53 -5.03
CA TYR A 95 7.64 4.73 -4.78
C TYR A 95 8.11 5.99 -5.53
N ASP A 96 8.64 6.96 -4.79
CA ASP A 96 9.31 8.12 -5.35
C ASP A 96 10.80 7.82 -5.45
N ILE A 97 11.28 7.55 -6.66
CA ILE A 97 12.67 7.17 -6.91
C ILE A 97 13.67 8.31 -6.62
N GLU A 98 13.24 9.57 -6.74
CA GLU A 98 14.11 10.72 -6.52
C GLU A 98 14.30 10.98 -5.03
N ALA A 99 13.19 11.01 -4.28
CA ALA A 99 13.23 11.18 -2.83
C ALA A 99 13.62 9.88 -2.09
N LYS A 100 13.48 8.73 -2.75
CA LYS A 100 13.51 7.39 -2.15
C LYS A 100 12.50 7.24 -1.02
N ASP A 101 11.30 7.77 -1.22
CA ASP A 101 10.21 7.73 -0.23
C ASP A 101 9.04 6.87 -0.74
N PHE A 102 8.34 6.24 0.20
CA PHE A 102 7.13 5.47 -0.05
C PHE A 102 5.90 6.20 0.47
N TYR A 103 4.83 6.22 -0.32
CA TYR A 103 3.58 6.86 0.04
C TYR A 103 2.45 5.84 0.05
N ILE A 104 1.91 5.49 1.21
CA ILE A 104 0.69 4.68 1.30
C ILE A 104 -0.50 5.56 0.93
N VAL A 105 -1.18 5.24 -0.17
CA VAL A 105 -2.18 6.12 -0.81
C VAL A 105 -3.61 5.57 -0.85
N ALA A 106 -3.77 4.27 -0.67
CA ALA A 106 -5.08 3.66 -0.56
C ALA A 106 -5.07 2.38 0.28
N VAL A 107 -6.21 2.05 0.86
CA VAL A 107 -6.46 0.75 1.51
C VAL A 107 -7.71 0.14 0.88
N VAL A 108 -7.54 -0.97 0.16
CA VAL A 108 -8.60 -1.56 -0.67
C VAL A 108 -8.89 -3.00 -0.26
N HIS A 109 -10.16 -3.40 -0.27
CA HIS A 109 -10.54 -4.77 0.08
C HIS A 109 -10.17 -5.74 -1.05
N ARG A 110 -9.63 -6.92 -0.70
CA ARG A 110 -9.11 -7.90 -1.66
C ARG A 110 -10.16 -8.52 -2.57
N SER A 111 -11.43 -8.48 -2.19
CA SER A 111 -12.54 -9.05 -2.97
C SER A 111 -13.04 -8.10 -4.07
N LEU A 112 -12.60 -6.84 -4.07
CA LEU A 112 -12.98 -5.86 -5.07
C LEU A 112 -12.00 -5.94 -6.24
N ASP A 113 -12.51 -5.78 -7.47
CA ASP A 113 -11.68 -5.60 -8.65
C ASP A 113 -11.18 -4.15 -8.77
N TYR A 114 -10.44 -3.72 -7.75
CA TYR A 114 -9.97 -2.34 -7.63
C TYR A 114 -8.92 -1.96 -8.70
N GLU A 115 -8.37 -2.94 -9.44
CA GLU A 115 -7.47 -2.65 -10.57
C GLU A 115 -8.22 -2.19 -11.82
N ASN A 116 -9.49 -2.56 -11.94
CA ASN A 116 -10.36 -2.15 -13.03
C ASN A 116 -11.45 -1.15 -12.60
N ASP A 117 -11.59 -0.90 -11.30
CA ASP A 117 -12.51 0.11 -10.76
C ASP A 117 -12.15 1.53 -11.26
N PRO A 118 -13.02 2.18 -12.05
CA PRO A 118 -12.72 3.49 -12.64
C PRO A 118 -12.46 4.57 -11.59
N ASP A 119 -13.17 4.53 -10.46
CA ASP A 119 -13.07 5.55 -9.42
C ASP A 119 -11.76 5.41 -8.62
N THR A 120 -11.41 4.19 -8.21
CA THR A 120 -10.13 3.90 -7.56
C THR A 120 -8.96 4.25 -8.47
N CYS A 121 -9.00 3.81 -9.74
CA CYS A 121 -7.95 4.11 -10.70
C CYS A 121 -7.85 5.62 -11.04
N LYS A 122 -8.97 6.32 -11.13
CA LYS A 122 -8.95 7.78 -11.32
C LYS A 122 -8.30 8.47 -10.11
N ARG A 123 -8.73 8.12 -8.89
CA ARG A 123 -8.20 8.68 -7.64
C ARG A 123 -6.69 8.45 -7.51
N ILE A 124 -6.22 7.22 -7.73
CA ILE A 124 -4.80 6.88 -7.65
C ILE A 124 -4.00 7.69 -8.68
N ARG A 125 -4.48 7.78 -9.93
CA ARG A 125 -3.81 8.55 -10.99
C ARG A 125 -3.71 10.04 -10.67
N GLU A 126 -4.80 10.63 -10.17
CA GLU A 126 -4.82 12.04 -9.79
C GLU A 126 -3.87 12.32 -8.64
N LEU A 127 -3.80 11.42 -7.65
CA LEU A 127 -2.87 11.53 -6.53
C LEU A 127 -1.41 11.42 -6.98
N TYR A 128 -1.10 10.47 -7.87
CA TYR A 128 0.24 10.31 -8.44
C TYR A 128 0.72 11.59 -9.13
N LYS A 129 -0.15 12.20 -9.95
CA LYS A 129 0.12 13.48 -10.62
C LYS A 129 0.29 14.63 -9.63
N ARG A 130 -0.56 14.70 -8.60
CA ARG A 130 -0.51 15.76 -7.58
C ARG A 130 0.77 15.72 -6.76
N LEU A 131 1.33 14.53 -6.54
CA LEU A 131 2.63 14.34 -5.90
C LEU A 131 3.82 14.62 -6.85
N GLY A 132 3.57 14.88 -8.14
CA GLY A 132 4.62 15.21 -9.11
C GLY A 132 5.53 14.02 -9.46
N LEU A 133 5.09 12.79 -9.20
CA LEU A 133 5.89 11.59 -9.44
C LEU A 133 6.08 11.34 -10.93
N LYS A 134 7.27 10.88 -11.31
CA LYS A 134 7.63 10.61 -12.71
C LYS A 134 7.05 9.27 -13.18
N VAL A 135 6.83 9.19 -14.49
CA VAL A 135 6.42 7.97 -15.19
C VAL A 135 7.64 7.46 -15.95
N HIS A 136 7.85 6.14 -15.95
CA HIS A 136 9.01 5.45 -16.49
C HIS A 136 8.68 4.67 -17.77
#